data_AF-A0A9X1V2G2-F1
#
_entry.id   AF-A0A9X1V2G2-F1
#
_cell.length_a   1.000
_cell.length_b   1.000
_cell.length_c   1.000
_cell.angle_alpha   90.00
_cell.angle_beta   90.00
_cell.angle_gamma   90.00
#
_symmetry.space_group_name_H-M   'P 1'
#
loop_
_entity.id
_entity.type
_entity.pdbx_description
1 polymer ?
#
loop_
_entity_poly.entity_id
_entity_poly.type
_entity_poly.pdbx_seq_one_letter_code
_entity_poly.pdbx_strand_id
1 'polypeptide(L)'
;MGIKRHIPNIITGLNLFSGSLAVIFAVKGNLVLAAILVAAGIFFDFFDGMAARLLDVKSEVGLQLDSLADVVTSGVVPGIVMYQLITKALPASGGLGADWNSSVFDIQIKPFALIGLFIILASAYRLAKFNVDERQTDSFIGLPTPANALLILSLPLILTYQPGPFISGLLLNEWFLVGLTLVSCYLLNAELPLFALKFSDWGFKENKLRYFFIISCIVLIIFLKFIAIPVILLLYVVLSMISNRKVANA
;
A
#
# COMPACT_ATOMS: atom_id res chain seq x y z
N MET A 1 -28.15 -6.86 21.98
CA MET A 1 -27.92 -6.77 20.52
C MET A 1 -27.11 -5.55 20.07
N GLY A 2 -26.89 -4.51 20.89
CA GLY A 2 -26.17 -3.29 20.45
C GLY A 2 -24.64 -3.38 20.35
N ILE A 3 -23.95 -4.02 21.31
CA ILE A 3 -22.48 -3.95 21.41
C ILE A 3 -21.74 -4.70 20.29
N LYS A 4 -22.27 -5.84 19.84
CA LYS A 4 -21.59 -6.68 18.82
C LYS A 4 -21.39 -5.96 17.47
N ARG A 5 -22.28 -5.03 17.12
CA ARG A 5 -22.21 -4.23 15.88
C ARG A 5 -21.11 -3.15 15.91
N HIS A 6 -20.65 -2.77 17.10
CA HIS A 6 -19.61 -1.76 17.24
C HIS A 6 -18.20 -2.37 17.27
N ILE A 7 -18.06 -3.69 17.45
CA ILE A 7 -16.75 -4.34 17.53
C ILE A 7 -15.94 -4.13 16.24
N PRO A 8 -16.47 -4.39 15.02
CA PRO A 8 -15.71 -4.13 13.79
C PRO A 8 -15.33 -2.66 13.66
N ASN A 9 -16.27 -1.74 13.90
CA ASN A 9 -16.02 -0.30 13.79
C ASN A 9 -14.96 0.22 14.77
N ILE A 10 -14.86 -0.37 15.97
CA ILE A 10 -13.80 -0.03 16.94
C ILE A 10 -12.45 -0.50 16.41
N ILE A 11 -12.38 -1.70 15.83
CA ILE A 11 -11.15 -2.23 15.23
C ILE A 11 -10.73 -1.36 14.02
N THR A 12 -11.67 -0.96 13.16
CA THR A 12 -11.42 0.03 12.09
C THR A 12 -10.94 1.37 12.67
N GLY A 13 -11.46 1.78 13.81
CA GLY A 13 -10.97 2.95 14.56
C GLY A 13 -9.51 2.80 15.00
N LEU A 14 -9.06 1.59 15.36
CA LEU A 14 -7.66 1.31 15.67
C LEU A 14 -6.78 1.36 14.42
N ASN A 15 -7.28 0.92 13.26
CA ASN A 15 -6.62 1.14 11.96
C ASN A 15 -6.40 2.65 11.73
N LEU A 16 -7.48 3.44 11.77
CA LEU A 16 -7.42 4.88 11.58
C LEU A 16 -6.49 5.59 12.57
N PHE A 17 -6.52 5.20 13.85
CA PHE A 17 -5.65 5.76 14.88
C PHE A 17 -4.17 5.44 14.60
N SER A 18 -3.88 4.20 14.21
CA SER A 18 -2.52 3.78 13.81
C SER A 18 -2.02 4.56 12.60
N GLY A 19 -2.87 4.73 11.57
CA GLY A 19 -2.58 5.57 10.40
C GLY A 19 -2.31 7.02 10.79
N SER A 20 -3.12 7.59 11.69
CA SER A 20 -2.95 8.96 12.17
C SER A 20 -1.62 9.18 12.90
N LEU A 21 -1.22 8.22 13.75
CA LEU A 21 0.11 8.25 14.39
C LEU A 21 1.22 8.09 13.34
N ALA A 22 1.04 7.20 12.36
CA ALA A 22 2.01 6.97 11.30
C ALA A 22 2.25 8.24 10.46
N VAL A 23 1.20 9.03 10.19
CA VAL A 23 1.32 10.35 9.54
C VAL A 23 2.25 11.26 10.33
N ILE A 24 2.08 11.37 11.65
CA ILE A 24 2.93 12.22 12.50
C ILE A 24 4.40 11.80 12.38
N PHE A 25 4.69 10.50 12.45
CA PHE A 25 6.06 10.01 12.33
C PHE A 25 6.64 10.15 10.92
N ALA A 26 5.81 9.96 9.89
CA ALA A 26 6.22 10.15 8.50
C ALA A 26 6.60 11.62 8.24
N VAL A 27 5.79 12.57 8.71
CA VAL A 27 6.08 14.01 8.60
C VAL A 27 7.35 14.40 9.36
N LYS A 28 7.58 13.80 10.54
CA LYS A 28 8.82 13.97 11.32
C LYS A 28 10.05 13.25 10.73
N GLY A 29 9.90 12.55 9.61
CA GLY A 29 10.98 11.83 8.93
C GLY A 29 11.36 10.49 9.56
N ASN A 30 10.65 10.03 10.60
CA ASN A 30 10.82 8.68 11.16
C ASN A 30 10.00 7.67 10.35
N LEU A 31 10.53 7.34 9.17
CA LEU A 31 9.85 6.50 8.18
C LEU A 31 9.74 5.03 8.62
N VAL A 32 10.66 4.55 9.47
CA VAL A 32 10.62 3.18 10.00
C VAL A 32 9.43 3.00 10.94
N LEU A 33 9.24 3.94 11.88
CA LEU A 33 8.11 3.86 12.80
C LEU A 33 6.77 4.09 12.08
N ALA A 34 6.75 4.96 11.07
CA ALA A 34 5.59 5.11 10.19
C ALA A 34 5.23 3.77 9.50
N ALA A 35 6.22 3.04 8.98
CA ALA A 35 6.00 1.72 8.37
C ALA A 35 5.47 0.68 9.37
N ILE A 36 5.98 0.65 10.60
CA ILE A 36 5.51 -0.25 11.65
C ILE A 36 4.06 0.07 12.04
N LEU A 37 3.71 1.35 12.17
CA LEU A 37 2.35 1.78 12.52
C LEU A 37 1.35 1.50 11.39
N VAL A 38 1.74 1.64 10.12
CA VAL A 38 0.89 1.19 9.01
C VAL A 38 0.75 -0.32 8.99
N ALA A 39 1.82 -1.08 9.25
CA ALA A 39 1.70 -2.53 9.37
C ALA A 39 0.72 -2.94 10.49
N ALA A 40 0.72 -2.21 11.62
CA ALA A 40 -0.29 -2.37 12.66
C ALA A 40 -1.70 -1.97 12.19
N GLY A 41 -1.84 -0.89 11.42
CA GLY A 41 -3.12 -0.49 10.84
C GLY A 41 -3.71 -1.53 9.88
N ILE A 42 -2.90 -2.05 8.95
CA ILE A 42 -3.27 -3.14 8.04
C ILE A 42 -3.59 -4.43 8.82
N PHE A 43 -2.90 -4.68 9.93
CA PHE A 43 -3.25 -5.77 10.82
C PHE A 43 -4.66 -5.57 11.39
N PHE A 44 -5.00 -4.39 11.93
CA PHE A 44 -6.36 -4.13 12.43
C PHE A 44 -7.43 -4.22 11.35
N ASP A 45 -7.17 -3.68 10.15
CA ASP A 45 -8.02 -3.80 8.96
C ASP A 45 -8.40 -5.26 8.65
N PHE A 46 -7.40 -6.15 8.65
CA PHE A 46 -7.66 -7.58 8.45
C PHE A 46 -8.58 -8.17 9.53
N PHE A 47 -8.41 -7.74 10.79
CA PHE A 47 -9.21 -8.22 11.91
C PHE A 47 -10.62 -7.64 11.95
N ASP A 48 -10.86 -6.41 11.49
CA ASP A 48 -12.22 -5.86 11.42
C ASP A 48 -13.07 -6.62 10.39
N GLY A 49 -12.50 -6.93 9.22
CA GLY A 49 -13.16 -7.67 8.16
C GLY A 49 -13.39 -9.13 8.54
N MET A 50 -12.52 -9.70 9.38
CA MET A 50 -12.74 -11.01 9.99
C MET A 50 -13.84 -10.96 11.06
N ALA A 51 -13.82 -9.96 11.95
CA ALA A 51 -14.82 -9.80 13.01
C ALA A 51 -16.22 -9.55 12.45
N ALA A 52 -16.35 -8.71 11.41
CA ALA A 52 -17.62 -8.45 10.73
C ALA A 52 -18.23 -9.72 10.13
N ARG A 53 -17.39 -10.58 9.53
CA ARG A 53 -17.82 -11.89 8.99
C ARG A 53 -18.19 -12.90 10.08
N LEU A 54 -17.40 -12.98 11.15
CA LEU A 54 -17.62 -13.93 12.24
C LEU A 54 -18.87 -13.59 13.06
N LEU A 55 -19.15 -12.30 13.26
CA LEU A 55 -20.29 -11.83 14.03
C LEU A 55 -21.57 -11.68 13.19
N ASP A 56 -21.47 -11.90 11.87
CA ASP A 56 -22.52 -11.64 10.88
C ASP A 56 -23.11 -10.22 10.99
N VAL A 57 -22.20 -9.23 11.16
CA VAL A 57 -22.58 -7.82 11.29
C VAL A 57 -21.93 -7.01 10.18
N LYS A 58 -22.70 -6.78 9.12
CA LYS A 58 -22.35 -5.82 8.05
C LYS A 58 -23.13 -4.54 8.24
N SER A 59 -22.47 -3.40 8.10
CA SER A 59 -23.14 -2.09 8.14
C SER A 59 -22.55 -1.15 7.10
N GLU A 60 -23.41 -0.37 6.44
CA GLU A 60 -22.98 0.62 5.44
C GLU A 60 -22.01 1.65 6.03
N VAL A 61 -22.28 2.10 7.25
CA VAL A 61 -21.38 3.02 7.97
C VAL A 61 -20.01 2.38 8.21
N GLY A 62 -19.96 1.10 8.60
CA GLY A 62 -18.70 0.38 8.80
C GLY A 62 -17.91 0.22 7.51
N LEU A 63 -18.59 -0.08 6.39
CA LEU A 63 -17.96 -0.16 5.06
C LEU A 63 -17.34 1.18 4.62
N GLN A 64 -18.05 2.29 4.84
CA GLN A 64 -17.52 3.62 4.51
C GLN A 64 -16.38 4.02 5.47
N LEU A 65 -16.52 3.72 6.76
CA LEU A 65 -15.50 3.99 7.77
C LEU A 65 -14.20 3.23 7.46
N ASP A 66 -14.31 1.98 7.03
CA ASP A 66 -13.20 1.14 6.59
C ASP A 66 -12.42 1.82 5.47
N SER A 67 -13.10 2.18 4.37
CA SER A 67 -12.46 2.91 3.26
C SER A 67 -11.83 4.24 3.67
N LEU A 68 -12.45 4.99 4.60
CA LEU A 68 -11.87 6.24 5.11
C LEU A 68 -10.62 6.00 5.96
N ALA A 69 -10.63 4.99 6.82
CA ALA A 69 -9.46 4.57 7.59
C ALA A 69 -8.33 4.12 6.65
N ASP A 70 -8.68 3.37 5.62
CA ASP A 70 -7.77 2.79 4.65
C ASP A 70 -7.15 3.87 3.72
N VAL A 71 -7.89 4.94 3.40
CA VAL A 71 -7.31 6.14 2.75
C VAL A 71 -6.22 6.75 3.64
N VAL A 72 -6.41 6.87 4.95
CA VAL A 72 -5.41 7.46 5.85
C VAL A 72 -4.20 6.53 5.97
N THR A 73 -4.41 5.27 6.34
CA THR A 73 -3.35 4.31 6.64
C THR A 73 -2.61 3.86 5.37
N SER A 74 -3.36 3.46 4.34
CA SER A 74 -2.82 2.83 3.13
C SER A 74 -2.69 3.80 1.94
N GLY A 75 -3.19 5.03 2.05
CA GLY A 75 -3.06 6.08 1.03
C GLY A 75 -2.19 7.25 1.48
N VAL A 76 -2.60 7.96 2.54
CA VAL A 76 -1.95 9.20 3.02
C VAL A 76 -0.55 8.93 3.52
N VAL A 77 -0.37 7.96 4.43
CA VAL A 77 0.96 7.63 4.98
C VAL A 77 1.97 7.26 3.88
N PRO A 78 1.70 6.31 2.96
CA PRO A 78 2.66 5.99 1.92
C PRO A 78 2.92 7.17 0.97
N GLY A 79 1.92 8.01 0.68
CA GLY A 79 2.13 9.24 -0.09
C GLY A 79 3.10 10.22 0.59
N ILE A 80 2.97 10.41 1.91
CA ILE A 80 3.88 11.25 2.70
C ILE A 80 5.28 10.61 2.78
N VAL A 81 5.36 9.29 2.95
CA VAL A 81 6.65 8.57 2.95
C VAL A 81 7.36 8.75 1.61
N MET A 82 6.64 8.64 0.49
CA MET A 82 7.21 8.90 -0.84
C MET A 82 7.66 10.35 -1.00
N TYR A 83 6.86 11.32 -0.54
CA TYR A 83 7.27 12.74 -0.49
C TYR A 83 8.59 12.92 0.29
N GLN A 84 8.73 12.28 1.45
CA GLN A 84 9.95 12.34 2.27
C GLN A 84 11.15 11.69 1.59
N LEU A 85 10.95 10.57 0.88
CA LEU A 85 12.01 9.91 0.12
C LEU A 85 12.48 10.77 -1.06
N ILE A 86 11.57 11.35 -1.84
CA ILE A 86 11.91 12.26 -2.95
C ILE A 86 12.62 13.51 -2.40
N THR A 87 12.16 14.04 -1.27
CA THR A 87 12.81 15.19 -0.59
C THR A 87 14.26 14.88 -0.19
N LYS A 88 14.54 13.64 0.26
CA LYS A 88 15.89 13.16 0.61
C LYS A 88 16.76 12.87 -0.62
N ALA A 89 16.16 12.47 -1.74
CA ALA A 89 16.86 12.22 -3.00
C ALA A 89 17.30 13.51 -3.70
N LEU A 90 16.52 14.59 -3.54
CA LEU A 90 16.82 15.89 -4.15
C LEU A 90 18.08 16.54 -3.54
N PRO A 91 19.05 16.99 -4.35
CA PRO A 91 20.25 17.66 -3.87
C PRO A 91 19.93 18.93 -3.08
N ALA A 92 20.77 19.24 -2.08
CA ALA A 92 20.59 20.36 -1.16
C ALA A 92 20.71 21.75 -1.84
N SER A 93 21.22 21.82 -3.07
CA SER A 93 21.65 23.07 -3.70
C SER A 93 21.30 23.22 -5.19
N GLY A 94 20.43 22.40 -5.77
CA GLY A 94 20.14 22.56 -7.20
C GLY A 94 19.00 21.74 -7.75
N GLY A 95 17.91 22.40 -8.09
CA GLY A 95 16.91 21.85 -9.00
C GLY A 95 15.60 22.59 -8.90
N LEU A 96 15.39 23.59 -9.78
CA LEU A 96 14.10 24.16 -10.26
C LEU A 96 12.89 24.21 -9.31
N GLY A 97 13.10 24.21 -7.99
CA GLY A 97 12.13 24.53 -6.97
C GLY A 97 12.53 25.91 -6.50
N ALA A 98 11.82 26.93 -6.96
CA ALA A 98 11.74 28.13 -6.16
C ALA A 98 11.40 27.67 -4.74
N ASP A 99 12.28 27.91 -3.77
CA ASP A 99 11.86 27.88 -2.38
C ASP A 99 10.67 28.84 -2.32
N TRP A 100 9.47 28.32 -2.07
CA TRP A 100 8.27 29.14 -1.84
C TRP A 100 8.42 29.80 -0.48
N ASN A 101 9.48 30.60 -0.32
CA ASN A 101 9.82 31.25 0.92
C ASN A 101 9.67 32.75 0.74
N SER A 102 8.44 33.20 0.96
CA SER A 102 8.20 34.58 1.33
C SER A 102 7.06 34.63 2.33
N SER A 103 7.41 35.08 3.53
CA SER A 103 6.58 35.64 4.61
C SER A 103 5.97 34.70 5.67
N VAL A 104 6.40 34.95 6.92
CA VAL A 104 5.86 34.58 8.26
C VAL A 104 5.72 33.08 8.60
N PHE A 105 5.51 32.21 7.62
CA PHE A 105 5.48 30.75 7.79
C PHE A 105 6.57 30.14 6.91
N ASP A 106 7.77 29.91 7.47
CA ASP A 106 8.93 29.31 6.80
C ASP A 106 8.69 27.80 6.54
N ILE A 107 7.74 27.49 5.65
CA ILE A 107 7.42 26.12 5.25
C ILE A 107 8.29 25.78 4.04
N GLN A 108 9.40 25.09 4.29
CA GLN A 108 10.28 24.56 3.24
C GLN A 108 9.61 23.36 2.54
N ILE A 109 8.72 23.64 1.59
CA ILE A 109 8.13 22.63 0.71
C ILE A 109 8.99 22.54 -0.55
N LYS A 110 9.45 21.33 -0.91
CA LYS A 110 10.07 21.08 -2.22
C LYS A 110 8.98 20.74 -3.24
N PRO A 111 8.66 21.61 -4.22
CA PRO A 111 7.53 21.40 -5.11
C PRO A 111 7.63 20.09 -5.91
N PHE A 112 8.83 19.68 -6.29
CA PHE A 112 9.07 18.43 -7.01
C PHE A 112 8.69 17.18 -6.19
N ALA A 113 8.88 17.21 -4.87
CA ALA A 113 8.54 16.09 -4.00
C ALA A 113 7.03 15.87 -3.86
N LEU A 114 6.20 16.87 -4.19
CA LEU A 114 4.74 16.76 -4.16
C LEU A 114 4.19 15.68 -5.10
N ILE A 115 4.97 15.27 -6.10
CA ILE A 115 4.62 14.14 -6.99
C ILE A 115 4.29 12.88 -6.16
N GLY A 116 5.01 12.63 -5.05
CA GLY A 116 4.76 11.49 -4.18
C GLY A 116 3.34 11.46 -3.59
N LEU A 117 2.68 12.62 -3.46
CA LEU A 117 1.32 12.73 -2.95
C LEU A 117 0.26 12.24 -3.96
N PHE A 118 0.62 12.01 -5.23
CA PHE A 118 -0.30 11.41 -6.19
C PHE A 118 -0.74 10.00 -5.79
N ILE A 119 0.05 9.28 -4.98
CA ILE A 119 -0.35 7.99 -4.39
C ILE A 119 -1.62 8.15 -3.56
N ILE A 120 -1.78 9.28 -2.86
CA ILE A 120 -2.98 9.55 -2.04
C ILE A 120 -4.21 9.67 -2.94
N LEU A 121 -4.10 10.46 -4.02
CA LEU A 121 -5.17 10.68 -4.98
C LEU A 121 -5.58 9.37 -5.66
N ALA A 122 -4.60 8.59 -6.11
CA ALA A 122 -4.82 7.30 -6.75
C ALA A 122 -5.47 6.30 -5.79
N SER A 123 -5.04 6.26 -4.53
CA SER A 123 -5.59 5.35 -3.51
C SER A 123 -7.04 5.70 -3.15
N ALA A 124 -7.33 6.99 -2.98
CA ALA A 124 -8.68 7.48 -2.68
C ALA A 124 -9.65 7.19 -3.83
N TYR A 125 -9.25 7.45 -5.08
CA TYR A 125 -10.08 7.16 -6.24
C TYR A 125 -10.35 5.65 -6.39
N ARG A 126 -9.32 4.81 -6.19
CA ARG A 126 -9.47 3.36 -6.19
C ARG A 126 -10.49 2.89 -5.15
N LEU A 127 -10.36 3.33 -3.90
CA LEU A 127 -11.25 2.92 -2.80
C LEU A 127 -12.69 3.39 -3.05
N ALA A 128 -12.87 4.60 -3.57
CA ALA A 128 -14.18 5.11 -3.97
C ALA A 128 -14.81 4.25 -5.08
N LYS A 129 -14.04 3.90 -6.13
CA LYS A 129 -14.51 3.02 -7.21
C LYS A 129 -14.86 1.63 -6.68
N PHE A 130 -14.05 1.07 -5.79
CA PHE A 130 -14.27 -0.24 -5.19
C PHE A 130 -15.60 -0.33 -4.42
N ASN A 131 -16.00 0.73 -3.73
CA ASN A 131 -17.26 0.75 -2.98
C ASN A 131 -18.53 0.83 -3.84
N VAL A 132 -18.41 1.21 -5.11
CA VAL A 132 -19.54 1.39 -6.03
C VAL A 132 -19.58 0.30 -7.12
N ASP A 133 -18.51 -0.47 -7.30
CA ASP A 133 -18.42 -1.48 -8.37
C ASP A 133 -19.01 -2.83 -7.95
N GLU A 134 -20.20 -3.15 -8.47
CA GLU A 134 -20.93 -4.39 -8.20
C GLU A 134 -20.33 -5.64 -8.89
N ARG A 135 -19.33 -5.48 -9.78
CA ARG A 135 -18.71 -6.58 -10.55
C ARG A 135 -17.71 -7.42 -9.75
N GLN A 136 -17.50 -7.11 -8.47
CA GLN A 136 -16.48 -7.72 -7.61
C GLN A 136 -16.96 -9.06 -7.03
N THR A 137 -17.21 -10.09 -7.85
CA THR A 137 -17.71 -11.39 -7.35
C THR A 137 -16.60 -12.42 -7.12
N ASP A 138 -15.65 -12.61 -8.05
CA ASP A 138 -14.68 -13.73 -7.98
C ASP A 138 -13.20 -13.37 -8.26
N SER A 139 -12.91 -12.21 -8.85
CA SER A 139 -11.56 -11.72 -9.12
C SER A 139 -11.39 -10.27 -8.66
N PHE A 140 -10.26 -9.94 -8.03
CA PHE A 140 -9.96 -8.56 -7.69
C PHE A 140 -9.62 -7.78 -8.96
N ILE A 141 -10.24 -6.61 -9.14
CA ILE A 141 -9.92 -5.68 -10.22
C ILE A 141 -8.96 -4.62 -9.65
N GLY A 142 -7.70 -4.66 -10.08
CA GLY A 142 -6.65 -3.72 -9.69
C GLY A 142 -5.92 -4.06 -8.39
N LEU A 143 -4.74 -3.46 -8.19
CA LEU A 143 -3.85 -3.74 -7.05
C LEU A 143 -4.47 -3.26 -5.73
N PRO A 144 -4.59 -4.09 -4.67
CA PRO A 144 -5.06 -3.65 -3.35
C PRO A 144 -4.29 -2.46 -2.79
N THR A 145 -5.00 -1.48 -2.22
CA THR A 145 -4.38 -0.30 -1.60
C THR A 145 -3.38 -0.69 -0.49
N PRO A 146 -3.68 -1.66 0.40
CA PRO A 146 -2.71 -2.13 1.39
C PRO A 146 -1.45 -2.74 0.77
N ALA A 147 -1.57 -3.44 -0.37
CA ALA A 147 -0.41 -4.00 -1.06
C ALA A 147 0.51 -2.91 -1.63
N ASN A 148 -0.08 -1.85 -2.21
CA ASN A 148 0.68 -0.68 -2.63
C ASN A 148 1.32 0.06 -1.44
N ALA A 149 0.62 0.17 -0.31
CA ALA A 149 1.19 0.75 0.90
C ALA A 149 2.44 -0.02 1.36
N LEU A 150 2.37 -1.35 1.41
CA LEU A 150 3.52 -2.20 1.76
C LEU A 150 4.71 -2.02 0.81
N LEU A 151 4.48 -1.85 -0.49
CA LEU A 151 5.54 -1.55 -1.45
C LEU A 151 6.28 -0.27 -1.07
N ILE A 152 5.55 0.82 -0.86
CA ILE A 152 6.15 2.13 -0.58
C ILE A 152 6.84 2.14 0.79
N LEU A 153 6.25 1.50 1.79
CA LEU A 153 6.79 1.43 3.15
C LEU A 153 7.98 0.46 3.27
N SER A 154 8.13 -0.47 2.34
CA SER A 154 9.32 -1.32 2.29
C SER A 154 10.57 -0.53 1.93
N LEU A 155 10.47 0.55 1.14
CA LEU A 155 11.62 1.35 0.70
C LEU A 155 12.44 1.94 1.87
N PRO A 156 11.86 2.66 2.85
CA PRO A 156 12.62 3.16 3.99
C PRO A 156 13.14 2.04 4.92
N LEU A 157 12.45 0.89 4.98
CA LEU A 157 12.92 -0.28 5.73
C LEU A 157 14.16 -0.90 5.06
N ILE A 158 14.15 -1.03 3.73
CA ILE A 158 15.28 -1.52 2.95
C ILE A 158 16.49 -0.57 3.13
N LEU A 159 16.28 0.74 3.02
CA LEU A 159 17.32 1.74 3.22
C LEU A 159 17.97 1.66 4.60
N THR A 160 17.18 1.33 5.64
CA THR A 160 17.64 1.31 7.03
C THR A 160 18.31 -0.02 7.40
N TYR A 161 17.72 -1.15 7.01
CA TYR A 161 18.11 -2.48 7.49
C TYR A 161 18.90 -3.31 6.49
N GLN A 162 18.91 -2.92 5.21
CA GLN A 162 19.68 -3.57 4.15
C GLN A 162 20.40 -2.52 3.27
N PRO A 163 21.21 -1.62 3.86
CA PRO A 163 21.94 -0.64 3.08
C PRO A 163 22.98 -1.37 2.22
N GLY A 164 22.90 -1.17 0.90
CA GLY A 164 23.89 -1.64 -0.07
C GLY A 164 24.10 -0.57 -1.12
N PRO A 165 25.34 -0.30 -1.61
CA PRO A 165 25.64 0.85 -2.47
C PRO A 165 24.72 0.98 -3.68
N PHE A 166 24.42 -0.14 -4.33
CA PHE A 166 23.49 -0.21 -5.46
C PHE A 166 22.04 0.11 -5.03
N ILE A 167 21.56 -0.51 -3.96
CA ILE A 167 20.19 -0.36 -3.48
C ILE A 167 19.95 1.06 -2.96
N SER A 168 20.87 1.62 -2.17
CA SER A 168 20.78 3.00 -1.70
C SER A 168 20.85 3.99 -2.86
N GLY A 169 21.72 3.76 -3.85
CA GLY A 169 21.79 4.59 -5.04
C GLY A 169 20.50 4.59 -5.85
N LEU A 170 19.84 3.43 -5.96
CA LEU A 170 18.53 3.31 -6.63
C LEU A 170 17.40 3.98 -5.83
N LEU A 171 17.31 3.70 -4.52
CA LEU A 171 16.24 4.19 -3.65
C LEU A 171 16.37 5.67 -3.27
N LEU A 172 17.54 6.26 -3.49
CA LEU A 172 17.79 7.70 -3.35
C LEU A 172 17.90 8.40 -4.71
N ASN A 173 17.51 7.73 -5.81
CA ASN A 173 17.41 8.35 -7.12
C ASN A 173 16.01 8.95 -7.31
N GLU A 174 15.95 10.27 -7.52
CA GLU A 174 14.69 11.01 -7.67
C GLU A 174 13.84 10.51 -8.86
N TRP A 175 14.46 10.18 -9.99
CA TRP A 175 13.78 9.70 -11.19
C TRP A 175 13.21 8.29 -10.99
N PHE A 176 13.93 7.44 -10.26
CA PHE A 176 13.42 6.13 -9.87
C PHE A 176 12.17 6.26 -8.98
N LEU A 177 12.20 7.13 -7.97
CA LEU A 177 11.07 7.35 -7.07
C LEU A 177 9.85 7.97 -7.78
N VAL A 178 10.08 8.91 -8.70
CA VAL A 178 9.02 9.46 -9.57
C VAL A 178 8.43 8.38 -10.47
N GLY A 179 9.28 7.58 -11.13
CA GLY A 179 8.81 6.46 -11.95
C GLY A 179 8.00 5.46 -11.14
N LEU A 180 8.46 5.09 -9.96
CA LEU A 180 7.74 4.20 -9.04
C LEU A 180 6.41 4.78 -8.59
N THR A 181 6.34 6.10 -8.35
CA THR A 181 5.10 6.81 -8.01
C THR A 181 4.08 6.68 -9.14
N LEU A 182 4.47 6.97 -10.39
CA LEU A 182 3.59 6.87 -11.55
C LEU A 182 3.11 5.43 -11.79
N VAL A 183 4.02 4.45 -11.66
CA VAL A 183 3.68 3.02 -11.75
C VAL A 183 2.69 2.62 -10.65
N SER A 184 2.89 3.09 -9.42
CA SER A 184 1.98 2.83 -8.30
C SER A 184 0.58 3.40 -8.57
N CYS A 185 0.49 4.65 -9.04
CA CYS A 185 -0.78 5.27 -9.41
C CYS A 185 -1.50 4.52 -10.54
N TYR A 186 -0.74 4.02 -11.52
CA TYR A 186 -1.28 3.19 -12.60
C TYR A 186 -1.79 1.84 -12.05
N LEU A 187 -0.98 1.11 -11.29
CA LEU A 187 -1.35 -0.22 -10.78
C LEU A 187 -2.57 -0.20 -9.84
N LEU A 188 -2.74 0.88 -9.05
CA LEU A 188 -3.90 1.07 -8.18
C LEU A 188 -5.22 1.16 -8.97
N ASN A 189 -5.20 1.81 -10.14
CA ASN A 189 -6.41 2.15 -10.89
C ASN A 189 -6.60 1.33 -12.17
N ALA A 190 -5.56 0.61 -12.60
CA ALA A 190 -5.65 -0.28 -13.74
C ALA A 190 -6.60 -1.44 -13.43
N GLU A 191 -7.46 -1.77 -14.40
CA GLU A 191 -8.37 -2.92 -14.32
C GLU A 191 -7.63 -4.23 -14.60
N LEU A 192 -6.54 -4.45 -13.87
CA LEU A 192 -5.78 -5.70 -13.93
C LEU A 192 -6.56 -6.77 -13.18
N PRO A 193 -7.00 -7.85 -13.83
CA PRO A 193 -7.57 -8.97 -13.10
C PRO A 193 -6.43 -9.60 -12.28
N LEU A 194 -6.60 -9.66 -10.97
CA LEU A 194 -5.65 -10.27 -10.04
C LEU A 194 -6.30 -11.52 -9.45
N PHE A 195 -5.55 -12.63 -9.41
CA PHE A 195 -6.10 -13.87 -8.87
C PHE A 195 -6.30 -13.75 -7.35
N ALA A 196 -7.48 -14.15 -6.87
CA ALA A 196 -7.72 -14.14 -5.43
C ALA A 196 -6.87 -15.23 -4.74
N LEU A 197 -6.23 -14.85 -3.63
CA LEU A 197 -5.55 -15.78 -2.70
C LEU A 197 -6.53 -16.53 -1.78
N LYS A 198 -7.84 -16.41 -2.01
CA LYS A 198 -8.87 -17.12 -1.23
C LYS A 198 -8.91 -18.58 -1.66
N PHE A 199 -8.63 -19.51 -0.74
CA PHE A 199 -8.83 -20.94 -0.97
C PHE A 199 -10.32 -21.27 -0.91
N SER A 200 -10.91 -21.67 -2.04
CA SER A 200 -12.29 -22.21 -2.09
C SER A 200 -12.29 -23.70 -1.76
N ASP A 201 -11.30 -24.44 -2.27
CA ASP A 201 -11.10 -25.87 -2.06
C ASP A 201 -9.64 -26.14 -1.72
N TRP A 202 -9.33 -27.22 -0.98
CA TRP A 202 -7.95 -27.63 -0.66
C TRP A 202 -7.33 -28.55 -1.72
N GLY A 203 -7.99 -28.69 -2.88
CA GLY A 203 -7.55 -29.54 -3.98
C GLY A 203 -6.25 -29.04 -4.63
N PHE A 204 -5.27 -29.94 -4.77
CA PHE A 204 -3.93 -29.59 -5.28
C PHE A 204 -3.92 -29.19 -6.77
N LYS A 205 -4.88 -29.64 -7.58
CA LYS A 205 -4.91 -29.35 -9.03
C LYS A 205 -5.37 -27.93 -9.36
N GLU A 206 -6.34 -27.40 -8.63
CA GLU A 206 -6.90 -26.06 -8.85
C GLU A 206 -6.07 -24.96 -8.17
N ASN A 207 -5.39 -25.28 -7.07
CA ASN A 207 -4.62 -24.30 -6.29
C ASN A 207 -3.10 -24.29 -6.57
N LYS A 208 -2.62 -24.96 -7.63
CA LYS A 208 -1.17 -25.04 -7.93
C LYS A 208 -0.49 -23.67 -7.95
N LEU A 209 -1.14 -22.68 -8.58
CA LEU A 209 -0.61 -21.33 -8.70
C LEU A 209 -0.55 -20.61 -7.33
N ARG A 210 -1.55 -20.84 -6.47
CA ARG A 210 -1.59 -20.29 -5.10
C ARG A 210 -0.50 -20.90 -4.21
N TYR A 211 -0.35 -22.22 -4.23
CA TYR A 211 0.72 -22.90 -3.48
C TYR A 211 2.11 -22.48 -3.97
N PHE A 212 2.31 -22.40 -5.29
CA PHE A 212 3.56 -21.91 -5.87
C PHE A 212 3.88 -20.48 -5.43
N PHE A 213 2.89 -19.59 -5.43
CA PHE A 213 3.06 -18.22 -4.98
C PHE A 213 3.43 -18.15 -3.50
N ILE A 214 2.73 -18.87 -2.62
CA ILE A 214 3.03 -18.88 -1.17
C ILE A 214 4.44 -19.42 -0.89
N ILE A 215 4.82 -20.53 -1.52
CA ILE A 215 6.17 -21.09 -1.37
C ILE A 215 7.21 -20.07 -1.86
N SER A 216 6.95 -19.43 -3.00
CA SER A 216 7.84 -18.37 -3.52
C SER A 216 7.96 -17.19 -2.55
N CYS A 217 6.87 -16.74 -1.94
CA CYS A 217 6.90 -15.70 -0.90
C CYS A 217 7.78 -16.10 0.28
N ILE A 218 7.63 -17.32 0.81
CA ILE A 218 8.44 -17.81 1.93
C ILE A 218 9.92 -17.83 1.57
N VAL A 219 10.26 -18.40 0.41
CA VAL A 219 11.63 -18.44 -0.10
C VAL A 219 12.20 -17.03 -0.24
N LEU A 220 11.47 -16.12 -0.90
CA LEU A 220 11.92 -14.74 -1.10
C LEU A 220 12.11 -14.00 0.23
N ILE A 221 11.22 -14.16 1.21
CA ILE A 221 11.36 -13.54 2.53
C ILE A 221 12.61 -14.04 3.26
N ILE A 222 12.89 -15.35 3.21
CA ILE A 222 14.07 -15.95 3.85
C ILE A 222 15.37 -15.40 3.25
N PHE A 223 15.46 -15.32 1.92
CA PHE A 223 16.70 -14.93 1.23
C PHE A 223 16.87 -13.40 1.08
N LEU A 224 15.79 -12.67 0.80
CA LEU A 224 15.83 -11.24 0.44
C LEU A 224 15.36 -10.30 1.55
N LYS A 225 14.76 -10.82 2.64
CA LYS A 225 14.25 -10.02 3.78
C LYS A 225 13.28 -8.91 3.31
N PHE A 226 13.54 -7.62 3.58
CA PHE A 226 12.66 -6.52 3.17
C PHE A 226 12.64 -6.29 1.65
N ILE A 227 13.74 -6.61 0.94
CA ILE A 227 13.79 -6.56 -0.53
C ILE A 227 12.79 -7.56 -1.13
N ALA A 228 12.39 -8.60 -0.38
CA ALA A 228 11.36 -9.52 -0.81
C ALA A 228 10.02 -8.82 -1.08
N ILE A 229 9.67 -7.74 -0.35
CA ILE A 229 8.34 -7.12 -0.44
C ILE A 229 8.08 -6.55 -1.85
N PRO A 230 8.95 -5.68 -2.42
CA PRO A 230 8.78 -5.25 -3.81
C PRO A 230 8.80 -6.40 -4.82
N VAL A 231 9.68 -7.39 -4.62
CA VAL A 231 9.83 -8.53 -5.54
C VAL A 231 8.59 -9.42 -5.53
N ILE A 232 7.99 -9.65 -4.35
CA ILE A 232 6.76 -10.42 -4.20
C ILE A 232 5.60 -9.71 -4.89
N LEU A 233 5.49 -8.39 -4.78
CA LEU A 233 4.43 -7.64 -5.44
C LEU A 233 4.57 -7.68 -6.96
N LEU A 234 5.79 -7.54 -7.48
CA LEU A 234 6.07 -7.72 -8.92
C LEU A 234 5.72 -9.15 -9.38
N LEU A 235 6.15 -10.17 -8.63
CA LEU A 235 5.82 -11.56 -8.92
C LEU A 235 4.30 -11.78 -8.93
N TYR A 236 3.58 -11.20 -7.97
CA TYR A 236 2.13 -11.31 -7.87
C TYR A 236 1.42 -10.71 -9.10
N VAL A 237 1.81 -9.51 -9.52
CA VAL A 237 1.26 -8.85 -10.71
C VAL A 237 1.56 -9.67 -11.97
N VAL A 238 2.81 -10.12 -12.15
CA VAL A 238 3.22 -10.91 -13.33
C VAL A 238 2.48 -12.24 -13.40
N LEU A 239 2.42 -13.00 -12.29
CA LEU A 239 1.69 -14.27 -12.24
C LEU A 239 0.20 -14.08 -12.51
N SER A 240 -0.39 -12.99 -12.03
CA SER A 240 -1.79 -12.65 -12.30
C SER A 240 -2.05 -12.39 -13.79
N MET A 241 -1.17 -11.63 -14.44
CA MET A 241 -1.29 -11.39 -15.88
C MET A 241 -1.16 -12.67 -16.70
N ILE A 242 -0.24 -13.56 -16.32
CA ILE A 242 -0.04 -14.85 -17.01
C ILE A 242 -1.25 -15.78 -16.81
N SER A 243 -1.76 -15.86 -15.57
CA SER A 243 -2.92 -16.70 -15.25
C SER A 243 -4.14 -16.29 -16.04
N ASN A 244 -4.43 -14.99 -16.11
CA ASN A 244 -5.64 -14.50 -16.79
C ASN A 244 -5.55 -14.59 -18.32
N ARG A 245 -4.34 -14.52 -18.89
CA ARG A 245 -4.15 -14.86 -20.32
C ARG A 245 -4.46 -16.33 -20.62
N LYS A 246 -4.25 -17.26 -19.68
CA LYS A 246 -4.59 -18.67 -19.91
C LYS A 246 -6.09 -18.92 -19.86
N VAL A 247 -6.81 -18.20 -19.00
CA VAL A 247 -8.28 -18.28 -18.91
C VAL A 247 -8.95 -17.64 -20.13
N ALA A 248 -8.42 -16.53 -20.65
CA ALA A 248 -8.96 -15.87 -21.84
C ALA A 248 -8.71 -16.62 -23.16
N ASN A 249 -7.77 -17.59 -23.18
CA ASN A 249 -7.41 -18.38 -24.36
C ASN A 249 -7.86 -19.86 -24.26
N ALA A 250 -8.60 -20.22 -23.21
CA ALA A 250 -9.19 -21.55 -23.01
C ALA A 250 -10.69 -21.51 -23.31
#